data_AF-R7A8W4-F1
#
_entry.id   AF-R7A8W4-F1
#
_cell.length_a   1.000
_cell.length_b   1.000
_cell.length_c   1.000
_cell.angle_alpha   90.00
_cell.angle_beta   90.00
_cell.angle_gamma   90.00
#
_symmetry.space_group_name_H-M   'P 1'
#
loop_
_entity.id
_entity.type
_entity.pdbx_description
1 polymer ?
#
loop_
_entity_poly.entity_id
_entity_poly.type
_entity_poly.pdbx_seq_one_letter_code
_entity_poly.pdbx_strand_id
1 'polypeptide(L)'
;MPCSHPAASSEYADFIIRYFAFPQSLLSTIEEGCLSFINSQFAVVYRPLEEALPITLNRYSYSSIPNLYTLLDASSMESSGILTSFSQPFLNTQGENTIIGIIDTGIDYRNPVFLGEDRSTRILGIWDQTIELNESGVSGERAGQLPEDIFYGTAYTKEDIDRALASDSPLDIVPSTDENGHGTFLAGIAAGRQELSGGEAFTGAAPRAFIAAVKLKPAKQYLRDYYVLPDLCAP
;
A
#
# COMPACT_ATOMS: atom_id res chain seq x y z
N MET A 1 8.29 -26.52 8.15
CA MET A 1 7.14 -26.13 9.02
C MET A 1 6.34 -25.12 8.23
N PRO A 2 5.00 -25.09 8.29
CA PRO A 2 4.24 -24.13 7.48
C PRO A 2 4.72 -22.71 7.72
N CYS A 3 4.81 -21.91 6.66
CA CYS A 3 5.21 -20.51 6.81
C CYS A 3 4.12 -19.74 7.55
N SER A 4 4.50 -19.01 8.60
CA SER A 4 3.59 -18.10 9.30
C SER A 4 3.85 -16.66 8.84
N HIS A 5 2.86 -16.05 8.18
CA HIS A 5 2.88 -14.64 7.78
C HIS A 5 4.20 -14.21 7.08
N PRO A 6 4.72 -14.99 6.12
CA PRO A 6 6.08 -14.84 5.64
C PRO A 6 6.32 -13.52 4.89
N ALA A 7 5.27 -12.93 4.33
CA ALA A 7 5.34 -11.64 3.68
C ALA A 7 5.74 -10.52 4.65
N ALA A 8 5.20 -10.53 5.89
CA ALA A 8 5.52 -9.52 6.90
C ALA A 8 6.83 -9.82 7.63
N SER A 9 7.10 -11.09 7.96
CA SER A 9 8.24 -11.49 8.80
C SER A 9 9.60 -11.24 8.15
N SER A 10 10.55 -10.76 8.95
CA SER A 10 11.96 -10.60 8.55
C SER A 10 12.74 -11.92 8.54
N GLU A 11 12.15 -13.02 9.01
CA GLU A 11 12.75 -14.36 9.02
C GLU A 11 12.66 -15.06 7.66
N TYR A 12 11.95 -14.47 6.69
CA TYR A 12 11.75 -15.05 5.36
C TYR A 12 12.28 -14.12 4.26
N ALA A 13 12.94 -14.72 3.27
CA ALA A 13 13.27 -14.10 2.00
C ALA A 13 12.15 -14.35 0.97
N ASP A 14 11.84 -13.31 0.20
CA ASP A 14 10.79 -13.28 -0.82
C ASP A 14 11.41 -13.44 -2.21
N PHE A 15 10.86 -14.34 -3.03
CA PHE A 15 11.28 -14.55 -4.42
C PHE A 15 10.09 -14.54 -5.38
N ILE A 16 10.14 -13.66 -6.38
CA ILE A 16 9.11 -13.55 -7.41
C ILE A 16 9.39 -14.59 -8.50
N ILE A 17 8.42 -15.47 -8.76
CA ILE A 17 8.53 -16.50 -9.80
C ILE A 17 7.43 -16.36 -10.84
N ARG A 18 7.76 -16.70 -12.09
CA ARG A 18 6.76 -16.97 -13.13
C ARG A 18 6.33 -18.42 -13.04
N TYR A 19 5.27 -18.70 -12.28
CA TYR A 19 4.95 -20.07 -11.90
C TYR A 19 4.40 -20.92 -13.06
N PHE A 20 3.87 -20.29 -14.13
CA PHE A 20 3.41 -21.02 -15.32
C PHE A 20 4.52 -21.84 -16.00
N ALA A 21 5.79 -21.48 -15.76
CA ALA A 21 6.95 -22.21 -16.26
C ALA A 21 7.26 -23.48 -15.45
N PHE A 22 6.55 -23.74 -14.35
CA PHE A 22 6.80 -24.86 -13.45
C PHE A 22 5.67 -25.88 -13.50
N PRO A 23 5.99 -27.19 -13.42
CA PRO A 23 4.98 -28.23 -13.24
C PRO A 23 4.22 -28.02 -11.92
N GLN A 24 2.91 -28.24 -11.91
CA GLN A 24 2.09 -28.17 -10.69
C GLN A 24 2.62 -29.08 -9.58
N SER A 25 3.21 -30.23 -9.95
CA SER A 25 3.85 -31.15 -8.99
C SER A 25 5.02 -30.53 -8.24
N LEU A 26 5.74 -29.57 -8.84
CA LEU A 26 6.82 -28.86 -8.15
C LEU A 26 6.25 -27.81 -7.19
N LEU A 27 5.19 -27.11 -7.60
CA LEU A 27 4.52 -26.14 -6.72
C LEU A 27 3.91 -26.82 -5.50
N SER A 28 3.37 -28.03 -5.64
CA SER A 28 2.86 -28.82 -4.52
C SER A 28 3.94 -29.34 -3.55
N THR A 29 5.24 -29.21 -3.87
CA THR A 29 6.33 -29.52 -2.93
C THR A 29 6.69 -28.35 -2.03
N ILE A 30 6.20 -27.15 -2.33
CA ILE A 30 6.40 -25.98 -1.49
C ILE A 30 5.54 -26.14 -0.24
N GLU A 31 6.15 -25.90 0.93
CA GLU A 31 5.45 -26.00 2.20
C GLU A 31 4.22 -25.06 2.23
N GLU A 32 3.17 -25.51 2.91
CA GLU A 32 1.93 -24.74 3.04
C GLU A 32 2.18 -23.36 3.64
N GLY A 33 1.54 -22.33 3.09
CA GLY A 33 1.73 -20.93 3.47
C GLY A 33 2.99 -20.27 2.90
N CYS A 34 3.92 -21.02 2.28
CA CYS A 34 5.16 -20.49 1.71
C CYS A 34 5.05 -20.09 0.22
N LEU A 35 3.84 -20.08 -0.34
CA LEU A 35 3.55 -19.68 -1.71
C LEU A 35 2.33 -18.75 -1.71
N SER A 36 2.45 -17.58 -2.34
CA SER A 36 1.34 -16.66 -2.55
C SER A 36 1.21 -16.32 -4.03
N PHE A 37 0.03 -16.52 -4.60
CA PHE A 37 -0.23 -16.19 -6.00
C PHE A 37 -0.59 -14.71 -6.13
N ILE A 38 0.08 -14.00 -7.05
CA ILE A 38 -0.21 -12.58 -7.33
C ILE A 38 -1.28 -12.49 -8.43
N ASN A 39 -1.12 -13.29 -9.48
CA ASN A 39 -2.06 -13.39 -10.60
C ASN A 39 -1.85 -14.73 -11.33
N SER A 40 -2.39 -14.87 -12.55
CA SER A 40 -2.27 -16.10 -13.35
C SER A 40 -0.87 -16.42 -13.87
N GLN A 41 0.11 -15.53 -13.67
CA GLN A 41 1.48 -15.66 -14.18
C GLN A 41 2.53 -15.64 -13.07
N PHE A 42 2.31 -14.86 -12.01
CA PHE A 42 3.30 -14.59 -10.98
C PHE A 42 2.86 -15.10 -9.61
N ALA A 43 3.83 -15.60 -8.86
CA ALA A 43 3.70 -15.96 -7.46
C ALA A 43 4.95 -15.52 -6.68
N VAL A 44 4.80 -15.34 -5.37
CA VAL A 44 5.90 -15.13 -4.43
C VAL A 44 6.14 -16.45 -3.69
N VAL A 45 7.38 -16.92 -3.72
CA VAL A 45 7.86 -18.04 -2.90
C VAL A 45 8.61 -17.46 -1.71
N TYR A 46 8.26 -17.94 -0.52
CA TYR A 46 8.91 -17.58 0.72
C TYR A 46 9.88 -18.69 1.15
N ARG A 47 11.07 -18.30 1.61
CA ARG A 47 12.08 -19.23 2.15
C ARG A 47 12.63 -18.72 3.47
N PRO A 48 12.84 -19.57 4.48
CA PRO A 48 13.57 -19.17 5.68
C PRO A 48 14.90 -18.51 5.30
N LEU A 49 15.19 -17.37 5.90
CA LEU A 49 16.33 -16.53 5.52
C LEU A 49 17.66 -17.27 5.68
N GLU A 50 17.79 -18.09 6.73
CA GLU A 50 18.96 -18.94 6.98
C GLU A 50 19.26 -19.91 5.82
N GLU A 51 18.22 -20.44 5.18
CA GLU A 51 18.35 -21.36 4.03
C GLU A 51 18.59 -20.62 2.72
N ALA A 52 18.02 -19.41 2.60
CA ALA A 52 18.11 -18.58 1.41
C ALA A 52 19.50 -17.96 1.24
N LEU A 53 20.20 -17.66 2.34
CA LEU A 53 21.49 -17.00 2.29
C LEU A 53 22.64 -17.91 1.77
N PRO A 54 23.66 -17.33 1.12
CA PRO A 54 23.72 -15.95 0.64
C PRO A 54 22.86 -15.73 -0.62
N ILE A 55 22.24 -14.55 -0.72
CA ILE A 55 21.53 -14.12 -1.94
C ILE A 55 22.56 -13.68 -2.97
N THR A 56 22.77 -14.48 -4.02
CA THR A 56 23.70 -14.19 -5.11
C THR A 56 23.10 -14.53 -6.46
N LEU A 57 23.59 -13.89 -7.52
CA LEU A 57 23.18 -14.14 -8.90
C LEU A 57 23.51 -15.56 -9.40
N ASN A 58 24.37 -16.29 -8.70
CA ASN A 58 24.67 -17.69 -8.99
C ASN A 58 23.62 -18.66 -8.41
N ARG A 59 22.90 -18.27 -7.34
CA ARG A 59 21.83 -19.09 -6.73
C ARG A 59 20.44 -18.67 -7.20
N TYR A 60 20.23 -17.37 -7.44
CA TYR A 60 18.92 -16.82 -7.77
C TYR A 60 18.99 -15.96 -9.03
N SER A 61 17.94 -16.05 -9.86
CA SER A 61 17.82 -15.15 -11.01
C SER A 61 17.63 -13.71 -10.51
N TYR A 62 18.27 -12.75 -11.18
CA TYR A 62 18.05 -11.33 -10.90
C TYR A 62 16.55 -10.97 -10.91
N SER A 63 15.78 -11.52 -11.87
CA SER A 63 14.34 -11.26 -11.99
C SER A 63 13.49 -11.84 -10.86
N SER A 64 14.06 -12.70 -10.01
CA SER A 64 13.36 -13.29 -8.87
C SER A 64 13.57 -12.53 -7.57
N ILE A 65 14.60 -11.68 -7.49
CA ILE A 65 14.88 -10.87 -6.32
C ILE A 65 14.02 -9.59 -6.41
N PRO A 66 13.19 -9.26 -5.41
CA PRO A 66 12.41 -8.04 -5.40
C PRO A 66 13.27 -6.79 -5.57
N ASN A 67 12.79 -5.81 -6.33
CA ASN A 67 13.42 -4.49 -6.40
C ASN A 67 13.06 -3.66 -5.17
N LEU A 68 13.99 -2.79 -4.75
CA LEU A 68 13.70 -1.77 -3.73
C LEU A 68 13.22 -0.49 -4.38
N TYR A 69 12.19 0.10 -3.78
CA TYR A 69 11.64 1.39 -4.16
C TYR A 69 11.85 2.38 -3.01
N THR A 70 12.00 3.66 -3.36
CA THR A 70 12.12 4.77 -2.42
C THR A 70 11.13 5.86 -2.82
N LEU A 71 10.83 6.75 -1.88
CA LEU A 71 10.04 7.95 -2.16
C LEU A 71 10.74 8.80 -3.22
N LEU A 72 9.94 9.34 -4.14
CA LEU A 72 10.39 10.32 -5.10
C LEU A 72 10.30 11.70 -4.44
N ASP A 73 11.25 12.59 -4.74
CA ASP A 73 11.26 13.91 -4.13
C ASP A 73 10.08 14.76 -4.62
N ALA A 74 9.11 15.01 -3.74
CA ALA A 74 7.90 15.79 -4.00
C ALA A 74 8.19 17.28 -4.27
N SER A 75 9.33 17.81 -3.78
CA SER A 75 9.70 19.23 -3.96
C SER A 75 9.84 19.61 -5.44
N SER A 76 10.26 18.65 -6.26
CA SER A 76 10.40 18.84 -7.71
C SER A 76 9.05 19.00 -8.41
N MET A 77 8.00 18.32 -7.94
CA MET A 77 6.65 18.41 -8.53
C MET A 77 5.98 19.75 -8.22
N GLU A 78 6.10 20.26 -6.98
CA GLU A 78 5.59 21.60 -6.62
C GLU A 78 6.28 22.71 -7.42
N SER A 79 7.61 22.63 -7.57
CA SER A 79 8.40 23.64 -8.29
C SER A 79 8.11 23.70 -9.79
N SER A 80 7.58 22.62 -10.38
CA SER A 80 7.32 22.50 -11.82
C SER A 80 6.05 23.23 -12.30
N GLY A 81 5.21 23.73 -11.39
CA GLY A 81 3.99 24.47 -11.75
C GLY A 81 2.89 23.63 -12.42
N ILE A 82 3.05 22.30 -12.49
CA ILE A 82 2.10 21.36 -13.12
C ILE A 82 0.70 21.46 -12.47
N LEU A 83 0.62 21.82 -11.19
CA LEU A 83 -0.64 22.03 -10.46
C LEU A 83 -1.56 23.08 -11.13
N THR A 84 -0.98 24.10 -11.77
CA THR A 84 -1.77 25.16 -12.45
C THR A 84 -2.32 24.75 -13.81
N SER A 85 -1.86 23.64 -14.39
CA SER A 85 -2.30 23.18 -15.73
C SER A 85 -3.54 22.28 -15.70
N PHE A 86 -3.92 21.75 -14.53
CA PHE A 86 -5.12 20.92 -14.38
C PHE A 86 -6.40 21.71 -14.09
N SER A 87 -6.32 23.03 -13.86
CA SER A 87 -7.47 23.90 -13.61
C SER A 87 -8.16 24.36 -14.91
N GLN A 88 -8.41 23.46 -15.85
CA GLN A 88 -9.19 23.74 -17.06
C GLN A 88 -10.66 23.31 -16.82
N PRO A 89 -11.54 24.21 -16.32
CA PRO A 89 -12.94 23.90 -16.00
C PRO A 89 -13.81 23.46 -17.20
N PHE A 90 -13.28 23.49 -18.42
CA PHE A 90 -13.99 23.12 -19.65
C PHE A 90 -14.03 21.62 -19.94
N LEU A 91 -13.17 20.82 -19.31
CA LEU A 91 -13.26 19.37 -19.36
C LEU A 91 -14.08 18.95 -18.14
N ASN A 92 -15.36 18.63 -18.34
CA ASN A 92 -16.27 18.14 -17.29
C ASN A 92 -15.89 16.71 -16.84
N THR A 93 -14.62 16.51 -16.49
CA THR A 93 -13.98 15.23 -16.19
C THR A 93 -13.30 15.34 -14.83
N GLN A 94 -14.13 15.49 -13.79
CA GLN A 94 -13.64 15.60 -12.40
C GLN A 94 -13.36 14.23 -11.76
N GLY A 95 -13.43 13.14 -12.54
CA GLY A 95 -13.15 11.78 -12.07
C GLY A 95 -14.32 11.05 -11.43
N GLU A 96 -15.57 11.45 -11.66
CA GLU A 96 -16.74 10.71 -11.20
C GLU A 96 -16.69 9.24 -11.66
N ASN A 97 -17.13 8.31 -10.81
CA ASN A 97 -17.09 6.86 -11.04
C ASN A 97 -15.69 6.30 -11.34
N THR A 98 -14.62 7.02 -10.97
CA THR A 98 -13.23 6.58 -11.09
C THR A 98 -12.66 6.29 -9.71
N ILE A 99 -11.83 5.25 -9.60
CA ILE A 99 -11.06 4.94 -8.39
C ILE A 99 -9.59 5.20 -8.69
N ILE A 100 -8.93 5.95 -7.81
CA ILE A 100 -7.47 6.15 -7.83
C ILE A 100 -6.84 5.31 -6.73
N GLY A 101 -5.97 4.39 -7.12
CA GLY A 101 -5.15 3.60 -6.21
C GLY A 101 -3.88 4.36 -5.82
N ILE A 102 -3.63 4.52 -4.53
CA ILE A 102 -2.41 5.12 -3.98
C ILE A 102 -1.63 4.01 -3.27
N ILE A 103 -0.40 3.75 -3.71
CA ILE A 103 0.49 2.75 -3.12
C ILE A 103 1.75 3.49 -2.68
N ASP A 104 1.82 3.84 -1.39
CA ASP A 104 2.81 4.79 -0.88
C ASP A 104 3.00 4.66 0.64
N THR A 105 3.32 5.73 1.36
CA THR A 105 3.50 5.79 2.83
C THR A 105 2.18 5.73 3.61
N GLY A 106 1.05 5.68 2.91
CA GLY A 106 -0.29 5.64 3.49
C GLY A 106 -1.11 6.87 3.12
N ILE A 107 -2.15 7.13 3.90
CA ILE A 107 -3.02 8.31 3.74
C ILE A 107 -3.58 8.72 5.09
N ASP A 108 -3.57 10.02 5.41
CA ASP A 108 -4.34 10.54 6.54
C ASP A 108 -5.81 10.70 6.14
N TYR A 109 -6.60 9.67 6.43
CA TYR A 109 -8.03 9.61 6.08
C TYR A 109 -8.89 10.68 6.77
N ARG A 110 -8.37 11.33 7.82
CA ARG A 110 -9.07 12.39 8.56
C ARG A 110 -8.96 13.75 7.86
N ASN A 111 -8.11 13.86 6.85
CA ASN A 111 -7.91 15.10 6.13
C ASN A 111 -9.22 15.51 5.39
N PRO A 112 -9.76 16.72 5.62
CA PRO A 112 -11.01 17.18 5.01
C PRO A 112 -11.04 17.09 3.48
N VAL A 113 -9.87 17.16 2.81
CA VAL A 113 -9.80 17.09 1.35
C VAL A 113 -10.23 15.73 0.79
N PHE A 114 -10.26 14.69 1.62
CA PHE A 114 -10.71 13.34 1.23
C PHE A 114 -12.17 13.06 1.60
N LEU A 115 -12.86 14.01 2.24
CA LEU A 115 -14.25 13.86 2.66
C LEU A 115 -15.23 14.42 1.61
N GLY A 116 -16.37 13.77 1.46
CA GLY A 116 -17.51 14.26 0.71
C GLY A 116 -18.16 15.48 1.37
N GLU A 117 -19.16 16.06 0.69
CA GLU A 117 -19.93 17.21 1.20
C GLU A 117 -20.70 16.87 2.49
N ASP A 118 -21.12 15.61 2.63
CA ASP A 118 -21.80 15.07 3.81
C ASP A 118 -20.83 14.63 4.93
N ARG A 119 -19.53 14.93 4.77
CA ARG A 119 -18.41 14.46 5.60
C ARG A 119 -18.15 12.95 5.59
N SER A 120 -18.83 12.17 4.74
CA SER A 120 -18.45 10.76 4.53
C SER A 120 -17.08 10.68 3.84
N THR A 121 -16.34 9.61 4.07
CA THR A 121 -15.06 9.40 3.39
C THR A 121 -15.25 9.08 1.91
N ARG A 122 -14.32 9.52 1.06
CA ARG A 122 -14.20 9.06 -0.33
C ARG A 122 -13.14 7.98 -0.50
N ILE A 123 -12.53 7.55 0.60
CA ILE A 123 -11.59 6.44 0.64
C ILE A 123 -12.39 5.15 0.78
N LEU A 124 -12.35 4.31 -0.25
CA LEU A 124 -13.07 3.03 -0.31
C LEU A 124 -12.44 1.96 0.57
N GLY A 125 -11.13 2.07 0.80
CA GLY A 125 -10.42 1.21 1.72
C GLY A 125 -8.96 1.59 1.88
N ILE A 126 -8.39 1.15 2.99
CA ILE A 126 -6.97 1.30 3.32
C ILE A 126 -6.42 -0.08 3.64
N TRP A 127 -5.34 -0.49 2.97
CA TRP A 127 -4.55 -1.65 3.37
C TRP A 127 -3.24 -1.17 3.97
N ASP A 128 -3.10 -1.31 5.29
CA ASP A 128 -1.88 -0.97 6.02
C ASP A 128 -1.04 -2.23 6.25
N GLN A 129 0.06 -2.35 5.50
CA GLN A 129 0.97 -3.49 5.57
C GLN A 129 1.86 -3.48 6.83
N THR A 130 1.84 -2.40 7.61
CA THR A 130 2.65 -2.25 8.83
C THR A 130 1.93 -2.74 10.08
N ILE A 131 0.61 -2.93 10.03
CA ILE A 131 -0.21 -3.34 11.17
C ILE A 131 -0.46 -4.84 11.10
N GLU A 132 0.06 -5.59 12.08
CA GLU A 132 -0.17 -7.04 12.14
C GLU A 132 -1.65 -7.37 12.32
N LEU A 133 -2.11 -8.43 11.63
CA LEU A 133 -3.49 -8.96 11.70
C LEU A 133 -3.97 -9.28 13.12
N ASN A 134 -3.04 -9.36 14.08
CA ASN A 134 -3.27 -9.79 15.46
C ASN A 134 -3.37 -8.61 16.44
N GLU A 135 -2.84 -7.42 16.08
CA GLU A 135 -2.73 -6.27 16.99
C GLU A 135 -3.89 -5.27 16.84
N SER A 136 -4.54 -5.23 15.68
CA SER A 136 -5.81 -4.52 15.50
C SER A 136 -6.94 -5.53 15.50
N GLY A 137 -7.80 -5.51 16.51
CA GLY A 137 -8.89 -6.46 16.73
C GLY A 137 -9.91 -6.55 15.59
N VAL A 138 -9.53 -7.21 14.50
CA VAL A 138 -10.39 -7.74 13.44
C VAL A 138 -10.13 -9.26 13.32
N SER A 139 -9.83 -9.91 14.44
CA SER A 139 -9.71 -11.35 14.53
C SER A 139 -11.10 -11.99 14.52
N GLY A 140 -11.44 -12.68 13.43
CA GLY A 140 -12.45 -13.74 13.41
C GLY A 140 -13.77 -13.43 12.70
N GLU A 141 -14.38 -12.26 12.91
CA GLU A 141 -15.73 -11.99 12.39
C GLU A 141 -15.78 -11.47 10.94
N ARG A 142 -14.67 -10.96 10.40
CA ARG A 142 -14.62 -10.33 9.06
C ARG A 142 -13.73 -11.03 8.03
N ALA A 143 -13.25 -12.23 8.33
CA ALA A 143 -12.47 -13.05 7.40
C ALA A 143 -13.20 -13.32 6.06
N GLY A 144 -14.54 -13.15 6.00
CA GLY A 144 -15.33 -13.26 4.77
C GLY A 144 -15.70 -11.92 4.07
N GLN A 145 -15.22 -10.77 4.56
CA GLN A 145 -15.46 -9.45 3.94
C GLN A 145 -14.19 -8.83 3.35
N LEU A 146 -13.02 -9.26 3.80
CA LEU A 146 -11.76 -8.92 3.15
C LEU A 146 -11.57 -9.82 1.91
N PRO A 147 -10.90 -9.34 0.85
CA PRO A 147 -10.48 -10.22 -0.23
C PRO A 147 -9.76 -11.42 0.38
N GLU A 148 -10.10 -12.64 -0.06
CA GLU A 148 -9.46 -13.89 0.39
C GLU A 148 -7.92 -13.87 0.20
N ASP A 149 -7.41 -12.87 -0.53
CA ASP A 149 -6.01 -12.66 -0.93
C ASP A 149 -5.19 -11.70 -0.03
N ILE A 150 -5.73 -11.19 1.09
CA ILE A 150 -4.92 -10.38 2.04
C ILE A 150 -4.24 -11.28 3.07
N PHE A 151 -2.97 -11.59 2.83
CA PHE A 151 -2.18 -12.54 3.65
C PHE A 151 -1.39 -11.89 4.80
N TYR A 152 -1.38 -10.56 4.91
CA TYR A 152 -0.66 -9.79 5.93
C TYR A 152 -1.11 -8.33 5.93
N GLY A 153 -0.73 -7.58 6.97
CA GLY A 153 -1.22 -6.22 7.18
C GLY A 153 -2.69 -6.21 7.62
N THR A 154 -3.25 -5.04 7.83
CA THR A 154 -4.68 -4.88 8.18
C THR A 154 -5.38 -4.05 7.12
N ALA A 155 -6.57 -4.48 6.71
CA ALA A 155 -7.39 -3.76 5.75
C ALA A 155 -8.64 -3.19 6.43
N TYR A 156 -8.91 -1.92 6.13
CA TYR A 156 -10.04 -1.15 6.65
C TYR A 156 -10.96 -0.79 5.48
N THR A 157 -12.25 -1.05 5.63
CA THR A 157 -13.24 -0.70 4.61
C THR A 157 -13.68 0.76 4.74
N LYS A 158 -14.40 1.27 3.73
CA LYS A 158 -15.08 2.56 3.82
C LYS A 158 -15.90 2.70 5.10
N GLU A 159 -16.65 1.66 5.48
CA GLU A 159 -17.51 1.67 6.67
C GLU A 159 -16.69 1.79 7.96
N ASP A 160 -15.49 1.18 8.01
CA ASP A 160 -14.58 1.34 9.14
C ASP A 160 -14.08 2.77 9.26
N ILE A 161 -13.72 3.35 8.12
CA ILE A 161 -13.22 4.73 8.05
C ILE A 161 -14.33 5.71 8.43
N ASP A 162 -15.54 5.56 7.89
CA ASP A 162 -16.69 6.40 8.26
C ASP A 162 -17.02 6.28 9.76
N ARG A 163 -16.98 5.05 10.31
CA ARG A 163 -17.16 4.80 11.74
C ARG A 163 -16.06 5.45 12.58
N ALA A 164 -14.81 5.39 12.13
CA ALA A 164 -13.69 6.07 12.77
C ALA A 164 -13.87 7.60 12.76
N LEU A 165 -14.28 8.17 11.62
CA LEU A 165 -14.53 9.61 11.46
C LEU A 165 -15.70 10.14 12.30
N ALA A 166 -16.64 9.27 12.68
CA ALA A 166 -17.74 9.60 13.58
C ALA A 166 -17.39 9.45 15.07
N SER A 167 -16.23 8.86 15.40
CA SER A 167 -15.74 8.66 16.76
C SER A 167 -14.92 9.87 17.24
N ASP A 168 -14.95 10.14 18.54
CA ASP A 168 -14.03 11.09 19.18
C ASP A 168 -12.58 10.60 19.18
N SER A 169 -12.37 9.29 18.97
CA SER A 169 -11.06 8.65 18.88
C SER A 169 -10.97 7.78 17.62
N PRO A 170 -10.76 8.38 16.42
CA PRO A 170 -10.74 7.65 15.15
C PRO A 170 -9.65 6.57 15.07
N LEU A 171 -8.48 6.84 15.66
CA LEU A 171 -7.32 5.93 15.60
C LEU A 171 -7.48 4.67 16.45
N ASP A 172 -8.41 4.64 17.41
CA ASP A 172 -8.74 3.41 18.14
C ASP A 172 -9.49 2.41 17.24
N ILE A 173 -10.06 2.89 16.14
CA ILE A 173 -10.87 2.11 15.19
C ILE A 173 -10.09 1.81 13.92
N VAL A 174 -9.46 2.83 13.34
CA VAL A 174 -8.55 2.71 12.20
C VAL A 174 -7.20 3.30 12.62
N PRO A 175 -6.30 2.50 13.22
CA PRO A 175 -4.96 2.92 13.67
C PRO A 175 -3.95 3.13 12.52
N SER A 176 -4.41 3.43 11.30
CA SER A 176 -3.57 3.75 10.16
C SER A 176 -3.43 5.28 10.03
N THR A 177 -2.20 5.78 10.01
CA THR A 177 -1.89 7.17 9.69
C THR A 177 -0.70 7.24 8.73
N ASP A 178 -0.50 8.37 8.07
CA ASP A 178 0.64 8.60 7.20
C ASP A 178 1.63 9.51 7.93
N GLU A 179 2.62 8.90 8.59
CA GLU A 179 3.59 9.63 9.42
C GLU A 179 4.62 10.39 8.57
N ASN A 180 4.82 9.97 7.32
CA ASN A 180 5.73 10.62 6.39
C ASN A 180 5.05 11.78 5.63
N GLY A 181 3.78 11.59 5.25
CA GLY A 181 2.96 12.59 4.56
C GLY A 181 3.04 12.55 3.03
N HIS A 182 3.98 11.79 2.45
CA HIS A 182 4.17 11.71 1.00
C HIS A 182 2.94 11.10 0.30
N GLY A 183 2.39 10.00 0.82
CA GLY A 183 1.19 9.38 0.28
C GLY A 183 -0.05 10.28 0.38
N THR A 184 -0.22 10.98 1.50
CA THR A 184 -1.27 11.97 1.71
C THR A 184 -1.15 13.13 0.71
N PHE A 185 0.06 13.61 0.48
CA PHE A 185 0.34 14.66 -0.49
C PHE A 185 -0.01 14.23 -1.93
N LEU A 186 0.46 13.05 -2.36
CA LEU A 186 0.14 12.51 -3.68
C LEU A 186 -1.36 12.25 -3.86
N ALA A 187 -2.03 11.72 -2.84
CA ALA A 187 -3.48 11.52 -2.85
C ALA A 187 -4.23 12.87 -2.98
N GLY A 188 -3.72 13.91 -2.31
CA GLY A 188 -4.23 15.28 -2.43
C GLY A 188 -4.13 15.81 -3.87
N ILE A 189 -2.94 15.73 -4.48
CA ILE A 189 -2.74 16.16 -5.88
C ILE A 189 -3.67 15.38 -6.83
N ALA A 190 -3.82 14.08 -6.62
CA ALA A 190 -4.60 13.24 -7.52
C ALA A 190 -6.11 13.47 -7.37
N ALA A 191 -6.64 13.48 -6.15
CA ALA A 191 -8.09 13.41 -5.88
C ALA A 191 -8.59 14.34 -4.78
N GLY A 192 -7.76 15.25 -4.25
CA GLY A 192 -8.16 16.22 -3.24
C GLY A 192 -9.35 17.05 -3.71
N ARG A 193 -10.39 17.13 -2.88
CA ARG A 193 -11.55 17.98 -3.19
C ARG A 193 -11.14 19.44 -3.21
N GLN A 194 -11.96 20.27 -3.86
CA GLN A 194 -11.76 21.70 -3.80
C GLN A 194 -11.98 22.23 -2.38
N GLU A 195 -10.97 22.88 -1.81
CA GLU A 195 -11.08 23.57 -0.52
C GLU A 195 -10.95 25.08 -0.76
N LEU A 196 -11.96 25.84 -0.32
CA LEU A 196 -12.06 27.28 -0.55
C LEU A 196 -11.62 28.11 0.68
N SER A 197 -11.26 27.44 1.77
CA SER A 197 -10.95 28.06 3.05
C SER A 197 -9.44 28.32 3.16
N GLY A 198 -8.98 29.57 3.02
CA GLY A 198 -7.60 29.96 3.37
C GLY A 198 -6.76 30.72 2.34
N GLY A 199 -7.35 31.25 1.26
CA GLY A 199 -6.70 32.22 0.36
C GLY A 199 -6.40 31.67 -1.03
N GLU A 200 -5.71 30.54 -1.14
CA GLU A 200 -5.46 29.86 -2.42
C GLU A 200 -6.39 28.66 -2.59
N ALA A 201 -7.11 28.59 -3.71
CA ALA A 201 -7.99 27.49 -4.02
C ALA A 201 -7.16 26.25 -4.39
N PHE A 202 -7.15 25.23 -3.52
CA PHE A 202 -6.56 23.93 -3.82
C PHE A 202 -7.61 23.01 -4.44
N THR A 203 -7.24 22.27 -5.49
CA THR A 203 -8.02 21.16 -6.03
C THR A 203 -7.06 20.12 -6.60
N GLY A 204 -7.37 18.84 -6.39
CA GLY A 204 -6.71 17.74 -7.09
C GLY A 204 -7.15 17.67 -8.56
N ALA A 205 -6.45 16.84 -9.33
CA ALA A 205 -6.73 16.63 -10.75
C ALA A 205 -8.08 15.95 -11.02
N ALA A 206 -8.51 15.05 -10.13
CA ALA A 206 -9.76 14.31 -10.20
C ALA A 206 -10.55 14.45 -8.88
N PRO A 207 -11.06 15.66 -8.57
CA PRO A 207 -11.61 16.01 -7.26
C PRO A 207 -12.96 15.34 -6.95
N ARG A 208 -13.49 14.46 -7.80
CA ARG A 208 -14.69 13.64 -7.55
C ARG A 208 -14.41 12.12 -7.67
N ALA A 209 -13.14 11.73 -7.78
CA ALA A 209 -12.73 10.33 -7.75
C ALA A 209 -12.79 9.75 -6.33
N PHE A 210 -12.99 8.44 -6.26
CA PHE A 210 -12.78 7.64 -5.06
C PHE A 210 -11.30 7.29 -4.91
N ILE A 211 -10.87 7.01 -3.68
CA ILE A 211 -9.48 6.65 -3.37
C ILE A 211 -9.44 5.24 -2.78
N ALA A 212 -8.46 4.44 -3.15
CA ALA A 212 -8.07 3.23 -2.41
C ALA A 212 -6.59 3.34 -2.08
N ALA A 213 -6.21 3.14 -0.82
CA ALA A 213 -4.85 3.38 -0.36
C ALA A 213 -4.18 2.11 0.16
N VAL A 214 -2.89 1.95 -0.13
CA VAL A 214 -2.02 0.92 0.42
C VAL A 214 -0.83 1.61 1.08
N LYS A 215 -0.68 1.43 2.40
CA LYS A 215 0.52 1.83 3.13
C LYS A 215 1.51 0.67 3.07
N LEU A 216 2.64 0.90 2.41
CA LEU A 216 3.67 -0.11 2.24
C LEU A 216 4.48 -0.30 3.53
N LYS A 217 4.83 -1.55 3.82
CA LYS A 217 5.80 -1.85 4.87
C LYS A 217 7.23 -1.50 4.42
N PRO A 218 8.14 -1.19 5.35
CA PRO A 218 9.56 -1.02 5.03
C PRO A 218 10.17 -2.26 4.37
N ALA A 219 11.22 -2.02 3.57
CA ALA A 219 12.00 -3.07 2.95
C ALA A 219 12.64 -4.01 4.00
N LYS A 220 12.56 -5.33 3.76
CA LYS A 220 13.23 -6.33 4.61
C LYS A 220 14.75 -6.15 4.56
N GLN A 221 15.42 -6.35 5.69
CA GLN A 221 16.85 -6.09 5.84
C GLN A 221 17.71 -6.82 4.80
N TYR A 222 17.41 -8.09 4.49
CA TYR A 222 18.19 -8.86 3.52
C TYR A 222 18.22 -8.23 2.12
N LEU A 223 17.16 -7.51 1.72
CA LEU A 223 17.15 -6.77 0.46
C LEU A 223 18.01 -5.52 0.56
N ARG A 224 17.94 -4.80 1.68
CA ARG A 224 18.79 -3.62 1.93
C ARG A 224 20.27 -4.00 1.85
N ASP A 225 20.64 -5.12 2.46
CA ASP A 225 21.99 -5.67 2.42
C ASP A 225 22.39 -6.09 0.99
N TYR A 226 21.51 -6.77 0.25
CA TYR A 226 21.75 -7.20 -1.12
C TYR A 226 21.98 -6.01 -2.07
N TYR A 227 21.20 -4.93 -1.93
CA TYR A 227 21.35 -3.70 -2.72
C TYR A 227 22.37 -2.72 -2.13
N VAL A 228 23.05 -3.07 -1.04
CA VAL A 228 24.11 -2.27 -0.39
C VAL A 228 23.60 -0.86 -0.02
N LEU A 229 22.39 -0.79 0.54
CA LEU A 229 21.85 0.47 1.05
C LEU A 229 22.55 0.85 2.36
N PRO A 230 22.99 2.11 2.52
CA PRO A 230 23.56 2.56 3.79
C PRO A 230 22.50 2.60 4.89
N ASP A 231 22.91 2.31 6.13
CA ASP A 231 22.01 2.28 7.30
C ASP A 231 21.28 3.62 7.56
N LEU A 232 21.82 4.73 7.05
CA LEU A 232 21.23 6.07 7.17
C LEU A 232 20.05 6.36 6.23
N CYS A 233 19.73 5.48 5.28
CA CYS A 233 18.57 5.64 4.39
C CYS A 233 17.36 4.85 4.90
N ALA A 234 16.91 5.12 6.12
CA ALA A 234 15.59 4.71 6.58
C ALA A 234 14.60 5.86 6.29
N PRO A 235 13.56 5.65 5.46
CA PRO A 235 12.48 6.63 5.31
C PRO A 235 11.67 6.80 6.61
#